data_AF-A0ABC8ADU4-F1
#
_entry.id   AF-A0ABC8ADU4-F1
#
_cell.length_a   1.000
_cell.length_b   1.000
_cell.length_c   1.000
_cell.angle_alpha   90.00
_cell.angle_beta   90.00
_cell.angle_gamma   90.00
#
_symmetry.space_group_name_H-M   'P 1'
#
loop_
_entity.id
_entity.type
_entity.pdbx_description
1 polymer ?
#
loop_
_entity_poly.entity_id
_entity_poly.type
_entity_poly.pdbx_seq_one_letter_code
_entity_poly.pdbx_strand_id
1 'polypeptide(L)'
;MSRLSVLDSDLLFAHQYIDCMNISVSDLEATVEKVQGALVLLFRVASKASDEKVLDAVQLMYMYSMDIVSELEEVKKHLSFLSSVYTR
;
A
#
# COMPACT_ATOMS: atom_id res chain seq x y z
N MET A 1 22.75 15.77 6.98
CA MET A 1 22.85 15.05 5.69
C MET A 1 21.74 14.01 5.69
N SER A 2 20.72 14.14 4.83
CA SER A 2 19.64 13.16 4.79
C SER A 2 20.20 11.81 4.32
N ARG A 3 19.62 10.69 4.76
CA ARG A 3 20.04 9.34 4.35
C ARG A 3 19.87 9.07 2.84
N LEU A 4 19.30 10.03 2.10
CA LEU A 4 19.00 9.94 0.68
C LEU A 4 20.04 10.63 -0.21
N SER A 5 21.11 11.23 0.35
CA SER A 5 22.16 11.89 -0.43
C SER A 5 22.90 10.96 -1.41
N VAL A 6 22.77 9.63 -1.23
CA VAL A 6 23.26 8.63 -2.19
C VAL A 6 22.50 8.70 -3.51
N LEU A 7 21.20 9.04 -3.49
CA LEU A 7 20.41 9.22 -4.70
C LEU A 7 20.89 10.43 -5.53
N ASP A 8 21.46 11.44 -4.87
CA ASP A 8 22.03 12.61 -5.55
C ASP A 8 23.38 12.31 -6.23
N SER A 9 24.03 11.21 -5.86
CA SER A 9 25.36 10.83 -6.37
C SER A 9 25.33 9.96 -7.62
N ASP A 10 24.22 9.26 -7.87
CA ASP A 10 24.04 8.39 -9.03
C ASP A 10 22.57 8.42 -9.49
N LEU A 11 22.32 9.16 -10.58
CA LEU A 11 20.99 9.34 -11.17
C LEU A 11 20.41 8.03 -11.71
N LEU A 12 21.25 7.13 -12.25
CA LEU A 12 20.78 5.85 -12.76
C LEU A 12 20.32 4.95 -11.60
N PHE A 13 21.09 4.93 -10.53
CA PHE A 13 20.70 4.23 -9.31
C PHE A 13 19.41 4.82 -8.71
N ALA A 14 19.28 6.15 -8.68
CA ALA A 14 18.07 6.80 -8.18
C ALA A 14 16.82 6.42 -8.98
N HIS A 15 16.92 6.42 -10.31
CA HIS A 15 15.84 5.95 -11.19
C HIS A 15 15.46 4.49 -10.92
N GLN A 16 16.44 3.59 -10.92
CA GLN A 16 16.18 2.16 -10.69
C GLN A 16 15.57 1.90 -9.31
N TYR A 17 16.02 2.63 -8.29
CA TYR A 17 15.47 2.54 -6.95
C TYR A 17 14.00 3.02 -6.92
N ILE A 18 13.70 4.17 -7.52
CA ILE A 18 12.33 4.70 -7.57
C ILE A 18 11.41 3.77 -8.35
N ASP A 19 11.85 3.22 -9.48
CA ASP A 19 11.09 2.24 -10.26
C ASP A 19 10.80 0.97 -9.45
N CYS A 20 11.80 0.44 -8.74
CA CYS A 20 11.63 -0.70 -7.85
C CYS A 20 10.61 -0.43 -6.73
N MET A 21 10.63 0.77 -6.15
CA MET A 21 9.67 1.20 -5.14
C MET A 21 8.26 1.32 -5.72
N ASN A 22 8.10 1.88 -6.93
CA ASN A 22 6.79 1.95 -7.59
C ASN A 22 6.19 0.56 -7.81
N ILE A 23 7.00 -0.40 -8.28
CA ILE A 23 6.56 -1.81 -8.45
C ILE A 23 6.12 -2.39 -7.10
N SER A 24 6.93 -2.21 -6.06
CA SER A 24 6.64 -2.73 -4.72
C SER A 24 5.33 -2.16 -4.15
N VAL A 25 5.06 -0.88 -4.39
CA VAL A 25 3.81 -0.25 -3.97
C VAL A 25 2.61 -0.82 -4.72
N SER A 26 2.70 -0.99 -6.04
CA SER A 26 1.63 -1.61 -6.83
C SER A 26 1.35 -3.06 -6.40
N ASP A 27 2.39 -3.82 -6.07
CA ASP A 27 2.25 -5.19 -5.56
C ASP A 27 1.55 -5.21 -4.19
N LEU A 28 1.86 -4.24 -3.33
CA LEU A 28 1.18 -4.06 -2.04
C LEU A 28 -0.29 -3.66 -2.22
N GLU A 29 -0.60 -2.73 -3.11
CA GLU A 29 -1.99 -2.34 -3.43
C GLU A 29 -2.81 -3.56 -3.88
N ALA A 30 -2.28 -4.34 -4.83
CA ALA A 30 -2.94 -5.55 -5.30
C ALA A 30 -3.11 -6.61 -4.20
N THR A 31 -2.20 -6.66 -3.23
CA THR A 31 -2.30 -7.56 -2.08
C THR A 31 -3.40 -7.10 -1.11
N VAL A 32 -3.45 -5.80 -0.81
CA VAL A 32 -4.48 -5.21 0.05
C VAL A 32 -5.88 -5.40 -0.56
N GLU A 33 -6.02 -5.21 -1.88
CA GLU A 33 -7.27 -5.45 -2.58
C GLU A 33 -7.76 -6.92 -2.43
N LYS A 34 -6.84 -7.89 -2.54
CA LYS A 34 -7.16 -9.31 -2.32
C LYS A 34 -7.61 -9.56 -0.87
N VAL A 35 -6.95 -8.95 0.11
CA VAL A 35 -7.34 -9.05 1.53
C VAL A 35 -8.73 -8.47 1.74
N GLN A 36 -9.01 -7.28 1.20
CA GLN A 36 -10.33 -6.66 1.27
C GLN A 36 -11.42 -7.53 0.63
N GLY A 37 -11.14 -8.11 -0.54
CA GLY A 37 -12.04 -9.07 -1.19
C GLY A 37 -12.33 -10.30 -0.30
N ALA A 38 -11.30 -10.87 0.33
CA ALA A 38 -11.46 -11.99 1.25
C ALA A 38 -12.27 -11.62 2.51
N LEU A 39 -12.06 -10.42 3.07
CA LEU A 39 -12.83 -9.91 4.21
C LEU A 39 -14.31 -9.75 3.86
N VAL A 40 -14.65 -9.26 2.66
CA VAL A 40 -16.04 -9.18 2.20
C VAL A 40 -16.69 -10.57 2.11
N LEU A 41 -15.94 -11.59 1.66
CA LEU A 41 -16.45 -12.96 1.65
C LEU A 41 -16.68 -13.51 3.06
N LEU A 42 -15.73 -13.29 3.98
CA LEU A 42 -15.87 -13.68 5.39
C LEU A 42 -17.07 -12.99 6.04
N PHE A 43 -17.26 -11.69 5.79
CA PHE A 43 -18.41 -10.94 6.28
C PHE A 43 -19.73 -11.60 5.86
N ARG A 44 -19.85 -11.98 4.57
CA ARG A 44 -21.05 -12.67 4.06
C ARG A 44 -21.29 -14.01 4.74
N VAL A 45 -20.24 -14.79 5.02
CA VAL A 45 -20.35 -16.10 5.68
C VAL A 45 -20.74 -15.92 7.15
N ALA A 46 -20.04 -15.04 7.88
CA ALA A 46 -20.32 -14.75 9.28
C ALA A 46 -21.74 -14.18 9.47
N SER A 47 -22.19 -13.32 8.57
CA SER A 47 -23.55 -12.77 8.58
C SER A 47 -24.62 -13.86 8.43
N LYS A 48 -24.41 -14.83 7.54
CA LYS A 48 -25.30 -16.00 7.40
C LYS A 48 -25.32 -16.89 8.64
N ALA A 49 -24.21 -16.95 9.37
CA ALA A 49 -24.07 -17.72 10.60
C ALA A 49 -24.52 -16.94 11.86
N SER A 50 -24.85 -15.66 11.74
CA SER A 50 -25.10 -14.75 12.86
C SER A 50 -23.93 -14.74 13.88
N ASP A 51 -22.70 -14.85 13.38
CA ASP A 51 -21.49 -14.81 14.20
C ASP A 51 -21.00 -13.37 14.38
N GLU A 52 -21.61 -12.67 15.34
CA GLU A 52 -21.34 -11.26 15.62
C GLU A 52 -19.87 -10.99 15.98
N LYS A 53 -19.19 -11.92 16.65
CA LYS A 53 -17.77 -11.76 17.00
C LYS A 53 -16.88 -11.73 15.77
N VAL A 54 -17.17 -12.59 14.80
CA VAL A 54 -16.44 -12.61 13.53
C VAL A 54 -16.80 -11.38 12.70
N LEU A 55 -18.06 -10.94 12.71
CA LEU A 55 -18.48 -9.71 12.02
C LEU A 55 -17.72 -8.48 12.52
N ASP A 56 -17.64 -8.27 13.84
CA ASP A 56 -16.90 -7.16 14.44
C ASP A 56 -15.41 -7.20 14.05
N ALA A 57 -14.80 -8.38 14.12
CA ALA A 57 -13.39 -8.56 13.76
C ALA A 57 -13.14 -8.28 12.27
N VAL A 58 -14.00 -8.79 11.39
CA VAL A 58 -13.89 -8.56 9.93
C VAL A 58 -14.08 -7.08 9.60
N GLN A 59 -15.03 -6.40 10.24
CA GLN A 59 -15.25 -4.97 10.04
C GLN A 59 -14.03 -4.15 10.49
N LEU A 60 -13.45 -4.48 11.65
CA LEU A 60 -12.24 -3.82 12.13
C LEU A 60 -11.04 -4.05 11.19
N MET A 61 -10.83 -5.29 10.74
CA MET A 61 -9.78 -5.61 9.76
C MET A 61 -9.98 -4.86 8.43
N TYR A 62 -11.24 -4.71 7.99
CA TYR A 62 -11.56 -3.94 6.80
C TYR A 62 -11.21 -2.46 6.98
N MET A 63 -11.53 -1.87 8.14
CA MET A 63 -11.14 -0.48 8.45
C MET A 63 -9.62 -0.31 8.43
N TYR A 64 -8.85 -1.18 9.08
CA TYR A 64 -7.39 -1.10 9.05
C TYR A 64 -6.81 -1.26 7.65
N SER A 65 -7.45 -2.06 6.79
CA SER A 65 -7.02 -2.16 5.39
C SER A 65 -7.18 -0.83 4.64
N MET A 66 -8.17 -0.01 4.99
CA MET A 66 -8.35 1.32 4.39
C MET A 66 -7.28 2.31 4.85
N ASP A 67 -6.82 2.19 6.10
CA ASP A 67 -5.68 2.97 6.59
C ASP A 67 -4.41 2.63 5.81
N ILE A 68 -4.17 1.34 5.56
CA ILE A 68 -3.04 0.89 4.71
C ILE A 68 -3.13 1.46 3.29
N VAL A 69 -4.32 1.44 2.67
CA VAL A 69 -4.52 2.07 1.34
C VAL A 69 -4.16 3.55 1.37
N SER A 70 -4.56 4.26 2.43
CA SER A 70 -4.27 5.69 2.58
C SER A 70 -2.77 5.96 2.69
N GLU A 71 -2.04 5.15 3.47
CA GLU A 71 -0.59 5.24 3.58
C GLU A 71 0.11 4.92 2.25
N LEU A 72 -0.36 3.91 1.50
CA LEU A 72 0.17 3.59 0.17
C LEU A 72 -0.01 4.76 -0.80
N GLU A 73 -1.15 5.45 -0.77
CA GLU A 73 -1.39 6.64 -1.57
C GLU A 73 -0.45 7.81 -1.20
N GLU A 74 -0.12 7.98 0.07
CA GLU A 74 0.92 8.95 0.48
C GLU A 74 2.30 8.56 -0.05
N VAL A 75 2.67 7.28 0.02
CA VAL A 75 3.93 6.80 -0.55
C VAL A 75 3.99 7.06 -2.05
N LYS A 76 2.91 6.81 -2.81
CA LYS A 76 2.83 7.09 -4.25
C LYS A 76 3.05 8.56 -4.56
N LYS A 77 2.46 9.46 -3.77
CA LYS A 77 2.69 10.91 -3.93
C LYS A 77 4.16 11.26 -3.73
N HIS A 78 4.81 10.72 -2.70
CA HIS A 78 6.22 10.93 -2.45
C HIS A 78 7.11 10.36 -3.56
N LEU A 79 6.81 9.16 -4.06
CA LEU A 79 7.55 8.55 -5.18
C LEU A 79 7.38 9.35 -6.48
N SER A 80 6.17 9.83 -6.78
CA SER A 80 5.91 10.70 -7.93
C SER A 80 6.70 12.00 -7.85
N PHE A 81 6.76 12.60 -6.65
CA PHE A 81 7.61 13.77 -6.41
C PHE A 81 9.10 13.44 -6.64
N LEU A 82 9.60 12.34 -6.10
CA LEU A 82 11.00 11.92 -6.29
C LEU A 82 11.30 11.64 -7.76
N SER A 83 10.43 10.94 -8.50
CA SER A 83 10.57 10.76 -9.94
C SER A 83 10.73 12.11 -10.65
N SER A 84 9.90 13.11 -10.31
CA SER A 84 9.99 14.44 -10.94
C SER A 84 11.32 15.16 -10.68
N VAL A 85 11.95 14.91 -9.53
CA VAL A 85 13.24 15.51 -9.14
C VAL A 85 14.39 14.86 -9.90
N TYR A 86 14.39 13.53 -10.03
CA TYR A 86 15.52 12.79 -10.60
C TYR A 86 15.41 12.54 -12.11
N THR A 87 14.27 12.86 -12.76
CA THR A 87 14.10 12.79 -14.24
C THR A 87 14.62 14.05 -14.97
N ARG A 88 15.38 14.93 -14.31
CA ARG A 88 15.92 16.17 -14.91
C ARG A 88 17.42 16.07 -15.21
#